data_AF-A0A2H9U4C5-F1
#
_entry.id   AF-A0A2H9U4C5-F1
#
_cell.length_a   1.000
_cell.length_b   1.000
_cell.length_c   1.000
_cell.angle_alpha   90.00
_cell.angle_beta   90.00
_cell.angle_gamma   90.00
#
_symmetry.space_group_name_H-M   'P 1'
#
loop_
_entity.id
_entity.type
_entity.pdbx_description
1 polymer ?
#
loop_
_entity_poly.entity_id
_entity_poly.type
_entity_poly.pdbx_seq_one_letter_code
_entity_poly.pdbx_strand_id
1 'polypeptide(L)'
;EPVSSLGAEDAHYEGLKPPYLTANQLMLDKDELRAVRGVTAKIYARLAPYVCVVPNNKLKININTLDPTRPALLSALYLGKIGTDEAKRVLTERPQKGWQEKKAMTVQMPVQASTIPGLEDSLVVSSDYFNAQLIAEVGDTRARLQTIFMRSSENKLVVLRRLNDGAE
;
A
#
# COMPACT_ATOMS: atom_id res chain seq x y z
N GLU A 1 -10.07 -21.32 10.02
CA GLU A 1 -9.07 -20.24 9.97
C GLU A 1 -7.78 -20.73 10.62
N PRO A 2 -6.59 -20.35 10.12
CA PRO A 2 -5.35 -20.71 10.80
C PRO A 2 -5.25 -19.91 12.09
N VAL A 3 -5.47 -20.56 13.23
CA VAL A 3 -5.27 -19.96 14.55
C VAL A 3 -3.75 -19.90 14.79
N SER A 4 -3.16 -18.71 14.67
CA SER A 4 -1.78 -18.49 15.12
C SER A 4 -1.78 -18.13 16.59
N SER A 5 -0.77 -18.58 17.35
CA SER A 5 -0.62 -18.26 18.78
C SER A 5 -0.49 -16.75 19.08
N LEU A 6 -0.22 -15.94 18.06
CA LEU A 6 -0.09 -14.48 18.15
C LEU A 6 -1.32 -13.73 17.62
N GLY A 7 -2.37 -14.44 17.18
CA GLY A 7 -3.63 -13.84 16.74
C GLY A 7 -4.37 -13.10 17.86
N ALA A 8 -5.26 -12.20 17.48
CA ALA A 8 -6.15 -11.50 18.39
C ALA A 8 -7.50 -11.26 17.69
N GLU A 9 -8.58 -11.64 18.35
CA GLU A 9 -9.97 -11.45 17.93
C GLU A 9 -10.74 -10.70 19.03
N ASP A 10 -12.07 -10.67 18.95
CA ASP A 10 -12.95 -9.94 19.88
C ASP A 10 -12.53 -10.05 21.35
N ALA A 11 -12.29 -11.27 21.85
CA ALA A 11 -11.91 -11.49 23.24
C ALA A 11 -10.65 -10.72 23.70
N HIS A 12 -9.73 -10.42 22.77
CA HIS A 12 -8.56 -9.60 23.07
C HIS A 12 -8.92 -8.11 23.11
N TYR A 13 -9.65 -7.63 22.10
CA TYR A 13 -9.91 -6.20 21.91
C TYR A 13 -11.01 -5.66 22.84
N GLU A 14 -11.94 -6.50 23.29
CA GLU A 14 -12.90 -6.18 24.35
C GLU A 14 -12.22 -5.91 25.71
N GLY A 15 -11.02 -6.46 25.93
CA GLY A 15 -10.23 -6.22 27.13
C GLY A 15 -9.49 -4.88 27.16
N LEU A 16 -9.50 -4.11 26.05
CA LEU A 16 -8.79 -2.85 25.93
C LEU A 16 -9.57 -1.67 26.52
N LYS A 17 -8.88 -0.51 26.61
CA LYS A 17 -9.48 0.76 27.04
C LYS A 17 -9.16 1.85 26.00
N PRO A 18 -10.15 2.36 25.25
CA PRO A 18 -11.54 1.88 25.19
C PRO A 18 -11.63 0.47 24.56
N PRO A 19 -12.65 -0.34 24.91
CA PRO A 19 -12.88 -1.62 24.27
C PRO A 19 -13.46 -1.44 22.86
N TYR A 20 -13.14 -2.38 21.96
CA TYR A 20 -13.73 -2.46 20.62
C TYR A 20 -13.72 -3.91 20.11
N LEU A 21 -14.49 -4.18 19.04
CA LEU A 21 -14.55 -5.48 18.38
C LEU A 21 -13.66 -5.50 17.13
N THR A 22 -13.30 -6.69 16.67
CA THR A 22 -12.69 -6.80 15.34
C THR A 22 -13.70 -6.44 14.26
N ALA A 23 -13.21 -5.81 13.19
CA ALA A 23 -14.07 -5.43 12.08
C ALA A 23 -14.55 -6.64 11.26
N ASN A 24 -13.77 -7.73 11.23
CA ASN A 24 -14.04 -8.95 10.45
C ASN A 24 -14.34 -8.68 8.96
N GLN A 25 -13.66 -7.69 8.40
CA GLN A 25 -13.75 -7.27 7.00
C GLN A 25 -12.42 -6.70 6.50
N LEU A 26 -12.34 -6.36 5.21
CA LEU A 26 -11.22 -5.59 4.67
C LEU A 26 -11.13 -4.23 5.38
N MET A 27 -9.90 -3.76 5.64
CA MET A 27 -9.69 -2.39 6.10
C MET A 27 -10.32 -1.41 5.11
N LEU A 28 -10.92 -0.34 5.61
CA LEU A 28 -11.47 0.76 4.84
C LEU A 28 -10.49 1.95 4.80
N ASP A 29 -9.69 2.11 5.86
CA ASP A 29 -8.62 3.07 5.98
C ASP A 29 -7.29 2.41 6.39
N LYS A 30 -6.16 2.96 5.93
CA LYS A 30 -4.84 2.51 6.38
C LYS A 30 -4.63 2.77 7.86
N ASP A 31 -5.30 3.78 8.43
CA ASP A 31 -5.17 4.14 9.85
C ASP A 31 -5.76 3.06 10.76
N GLU A 32 -6.64 2.19 10.26
CA GLU A 32 -7.13 1.01 11.00
C GLU A 32 -5.99 0.05 11.38
N LEU A 33 -4.87 0.07 10.65
CA LEU A 33 -3.67 -0.68 11.02
C LEU A 33 -3.18 -0.31 12.43
N ARG A 34 -3.44 0.91 12.91
CA ARG A 34 -3.05 1.36 14.25
C ARG A 34 -3.81 0.63 15.38
N ALA A 35 -4.98 0.08 15.08
CA ALA A 35 -5.80 -0.69 16.01
C ALA A 35 -5.40 -2.18 16.08
N VAL A 36 -4.53 -2.65 15.17
CA VAL A 36 -4.03 -4.03 15.21
C VAL A 36 -3.09 -4.21 16.40
N ARG A 37 -3.28 -5.30 17.14
CA ARG A 37 -2.44 -5.68 18.27
C ARG A 37 -0.95 -5.60 17.92
N GLY A 38 -0.19 -4.86 18.73
CA GLY A 38 1.26 -4.70 18.57
C GLY A 38 1.70 -3.56 17.64
N VAL A 39 0.79 -2.92 16.90
CA VAL A 39 1.12 -1.76 16.07
C VAL A 39 1.13 -0.49 16.92
N THR A 40 2.30 -0.17 17.50
CA THR A 40 2.50 1.09 18.21
C THR A 40 2.50 2.30 17.27
N ALA A 41 2.35 3.52 17.80
CA ALA A 41 2.43 4.75 17.00
C ALA A 41 3.76 4.86 16.21
N LYS A 42 4.87 4.43 16.83
CA LYS A 42 6.19 4.41 16.20
C LYS A 42 6.26 3.40 15.05
N ILE A 43 5.66 2.22 15.20
CA ILE A 43 5.59 1.22 14.14
C ILE A 43 4.70 1.73 13.00
N TYR A 44 3.52 2.24 13.34
CA TYR A 44 2.59 2.81 12.37
C TYR A 44 3.25 3.91 11.54
N ALA A 45 3.91 4.89 12.19
CA ALA A 45 4.59 5.98 11.48
C ALA A 45 5.67 5.49 10.50
N ARG A 46 6.34 4.37 10.79
CA ARG A 46 7.33 3.76 9.90
C ARG A 46 6.70 2.99 8.75
N LEU A 47 5.54 2.37 8.95
CA LEU A 47 4.85 1.54 7.95
C LEU A 47 3.93 2.35 7.05
N ALA A 48 3.29 3.42 7.57
CA ALA A 48 2.31 4.24 6.86
C ALA A 48 2.75 4.72 5.46
N PRO A 49 4.03 5.05 5.20
CA PRO A 49 4.48 5.42 3.85
C PRO A 49 4.58 4.26 2.85
N TYR A 50 4.47 3.00 3.30
CA TYR A 50 4.67 1.78 2.50
C TYR A 50 3.41 0.94 2.33
N VAL A 51 2.33 1.25 3.07
CA VAL A 51 1.08 0.50 3.04
C VAL A 51 -0.04 1.33 2.43
N CYS A 52 -0.98 0.65 1.81
CA CYS A 52 -2.20 1.25 1.29
C CYS A 52 -3.37 0.28 1.50
N VAL A 53 -4.58 0.82 1.43
CA VAL A 53 -5.82 0.06 1.56
C VAL A 53 -6.63 0.29 0.29
N VAL A 54 -7.01 -0.81 -0.36
CA VAL A 54 -7.83 -0.85 -1.57
C VAL A 54 -8.86 -1.98 -1.41
N PRO A 55 -10.06 -1.89 -2.02
CA PRO A 55 -11.12 -2.88 -1.85
C PRO A 55 -10.87 -4.15 -2.67
N ASN A 56 -9.74 -4.81 -2.43
CA ASN A 56 -9.40 -6.11 -2.99
C ASN A 56 -8.56 -6.92 -2.00
N ASN A 57 -8.50 -8.23 -2.22
CA ASN A 57 -7.70 -9.16 -1.43
C ASN A 57 -6.48 -9.70 -2.20
N LYS A 58 -6.11 -9.07 -3.31
CA LYS A 58 -5.02 -9.51 -4.18
C LYS A 58 -3.87 -8.52 -4.10
N LEU A 59 -2.68 -8.99 -3.72
CA LEU A 59 -1.50 -8.15 -3.76
C LEU A 59 -1.16 -7.84 -5.22
N LYS A 60 -1.24 -6.57 -5.61
CA LYS A 60 -0.87 -6.06 -6.94
C LYS A 60 -0.12 -4.74 -6.76
N ILE A 61 1.18 -4.76 -7.01
CA ILE A 61 2.07 -3.60 -6.85
C ILE A 61 2.52 -3.13 -8.22
N ASN A 62 2.18 -1.88 -8.54
CA ASN A 62 2.64 -1.24 -9.75
C ASN A 62 4.10 -0.81 -9.63
N ILE A 63 4.99 -1.51 -10.33
CA ILE A 63 6.44 -1.26 -10.29
C ILE A 63 6.81 0.10 -10.89
N ASN A 64 5.97 0.64 -11.78
CA ASN A 64 6.19 1.94 -12.42
C ASN A 64 5.91 3.12 -11.50
N THR A 65 5.29 2.89 -10.33
CA THR A 65 4.97 3.94 -9.35
C THR A 65 5.73 3.80 -8.03
N LEU A 66 6.62 2.80 -7.91
CA LEU A 66 7.49 2.67 -6.74
C LEU A 66 8.46 3.87 -6.68
N ASP A 67 8.57 4.46 -5.50
CA ASP A 67 9.46 5.59 -5.23
C ASP A 67 10.91 5.09 -5.03
N PRO A 68 11.90 5.53 -5.86
CA PRO A 68 13.29 5.13 -5.71
C PRO A 68 13.92 5.53 -4.36
N THR A 69 13.36 6.54 -3.67
CA THR A 69 13.80 6.93 -2.32
C THR A 69 13.33 5.97 -1.24
N ARG A 70 12.41 5.06 -1.56
CA ARG A 70 11.82 4.05 -0.66
C ARG A 70 12.05 2.62 -1.16
N PRO A 71 13.30 2.20 -1.41
CA PRO A 71 13.61 0.90 -2.02
C PRO A 71 13.26 -0.31 -1.13
N ALA A 72 13.06 -0.07 0.18
CA ALA A 72 12.67 -1.09 1.15
C ALA A 72 11.39 -1.86 0.75
N LEU A 73 10.45 -1.24 0.03
CA LEU A 73 9.26 -1.93 -0.44
C LEU A 73 9.59 -3.02 -1.46
N LEU A 74 10.45 -2.71 -2.43
CA LEU A 74 10.89 -3.70 -3.43
C LEU A 74 11.72 -4.81 -2.77
N SER A 75 12.61 -4.46 -1.82
CA SER A 75 13.34 -5.47 -1.04
C SER A 75 12.42 -6.39 -0.23
N ALA A 76 11.37 -5.83 0.38
CA ALA A 76 10.36 -6.61 1.11
C ALA A 76 9.55 -7.55 0.20
N LEU A 77 9.20 -7.12 -1.02
CA LEU A 77 8.54 -8.00 -2.01
C LEU A 77 9.41 -9.21 -2.39
N TYR A 78 10.72 -9.04 -2.38
CA TYR A 78 11.70 -10.11 -2.57
C TYR A 78 12.04 -10.87 -1.28
N LEU A 79 11.27 -10.67 -0.20
CA LEU A 79 11.47 -11.29 1.11
C LEU A 79 12.89 -11.09 1.65
N GLY A 80 13.51 -9.93 1.39
CA GLY A 80 14.87 -9.62 1.81
C GLY A 80 15.98 -10.36 1.07
N LYS A 81 15.67 -11.14 0.02
CA LYS A 81 16.69 -11.81 -0.82
C LYS A 81 17.50 -10.82 -1.68
N ILE A 82 17.08 -9.55 -1.72
CA ILE A 82 17.83 -8.44 -2.30
C ILE A 82 18.01 -7.34 -1.25
N GLY A 83 19.14 -6.63 -1.33
CA GLY A 83 19.38 -5.43 -0.53
C GLY A 83 18.62 -4.21 -1.05
N THR A 84 18.53 -3.17 -0.22
CA THR A 84 17.90 -1.89 -0.59
C THR A 84 18.70 -1.12 -1.64
N ASP A 85 20.01 -1.29 -1.69
CA ASP A 85 20.86 -0.59 -2.66
C ASP A 85 20.59 -1.10 -4.08
N GLU A 86 20.44 -2.41 -4.23
CA GLU A 86 20.09 -3.04 -5.49
C GLU A 86 18.67 -2.66 -5.94
N ALA A 87 17.71 -2.70 -5.00
CA ALA A 87 16.36 -2.21 -5.27
C ALA A 87 16.36 -0.73 -5.71
N LYS A 88 17.16 0.12 -5.06
CA LYS A 88 17.28 1.54 -5.41
C LYS A 88 17.88 1.72 -6.80
N ARG A 89 18.93 0.97 -7.12
CA ARG A 89 19.59 0.98 -8.44
C ARG A 89 18.57 0.71 -9.55
N VAL A 90 17.85 -0.41 -9.47
CA VAL A 90 16.85 -0.79 -10.47
C VAL A 90 15.70 0.21 -10.56
N LEU A 91 15.22 0.74 -9.43
CA LEU A 91 14.17 1.78 -9.44
C LEU A 91 14.65 3.11 -10.06
N THR A 92 15.93 3.44 -9.92
CA THR A 92 16.53 4.66 -10.51
C THR A 92 16.78 4.49 -12.02
N GLU A 93 17.06 3.27 -12.47
CA GLU A 93 17.22 2.91 -13.88
C GLU A 93 15.87 2.73 -14.62
N ARG A 94 14.74 2.94 -13.93
CA ARG A 94 13.41 2.86 -14.53
C ARG A 94 13.33 3.78 -15.77
N PRO A 95 12.91 3.27 -16.94
CA PRO A 95 12.72 4.10 -18.13
C PRO A 95 11.74 5.25 -17.86
N GLN A 96 11.91 6.38 -18.55
CA GLN A 96 11.02 7.55 -18.38
C GLN A 96 9.54 7.22 -18.59
N LYS A 97 9.22 6.31 -19.53
CA LYS A 97 7.85 5.84 -19.80
C LYS A 97 7.44 4.63 -18.94
N GLY A 98 8.28 4.21 -18.00
CA GLY A 98 8.12 2.97 -17.24
C GLY A 98 8.43 1.71 -18.06
N TRP A 99 8.45 0.57 -17.36
CA TRP A 99 8.53 -0.75 -17.97
C TRP A 99 7.16 -1.13 -18.57
N GLN A 100 7.17 -1.66 -19.79
CA GLN A 100 5.96 -2.15 -20.47
C GLN A 100 5.49 -3.50 -19.95
N GLU A 101 6.43 -4.30 -19.42
CA GLU A 101 6.16 -5.60 -18.83
C GLU A 101 6.99 -5.80 -17.56
N LYS A 102 6.48 -6.57 -16.61
CA LYS A 102 7.18 -6.87 -15.35
C LYS A 102 8.54 -7.54 -15.60
N LYS A 103 8.67 -8.33 -16.66
CA LYS A 103 9.90 -9.04 -17.03
C LYS A 103 11.06 -8.08 -17.30
N ALA A 104 10.79 -6.93 -17.93
CA ALA A 104 11.82 -5.94 -18.25
C ALA A 104 12.50 -5.35 -17.00
N MET A 105 11.82 -5.35 -15.85
CA MET A 105 12.41 -5.00 -14.55
C MET A 105 13.05 -6.22 -13.88
N THR A 106 12.34 -7.35 -13.81
CA THR A 106 12.80 -8.50 -13.02
C THR A 106 14.09 -9.15 -13.56
N VAL A 107 14.39 -9.03 -14.86
CA VAL A 107 15.67 -9.50 -15.43
C VAL A 107 16.88 -8.65 -15.01
N GLN A 108 16.65 -7.44 -14.49
CA GLN A 108 17.71 -6.57 -13.98
C GLN A 108 18.11 -6.92 -12.54
N MET A 109 17.33 -7.79 -11.89
CA MET A 109 17.49 -8.17 -10.49
C MET A 109 18.43 -9.39 -10.37
N PRO A 110 19.27 -9.46 -9.31
CA PRO A 110 20.18 -10.59 -9.11
C PRO A 110 19.45 -11.88 -8.68
N VAL A 111 18.21 -11.75 -8.20
CA VAL A 111 17.35 -12.86 -7.80
C VAL A 111 16.18 -12.97 -8.76
N GLN A 112 15.97 -14.16 -9.30
CA GLN A 112 14.84 -14.42 -10.19
C GLN A 112 13.53 -14.37 -9.41
N ALA A 113 12.55 -13.62 -9.93
CA ALA A 113 11.26 -13.42 -9.27
C ALA A 113 10.49 -14.74 -9.03
N SER A 114 10.63 -15.72 -9.95
CA SER A 114 10.06 -17.07 -9.85
C SER A 114 10.52 -17.85 -8.60
N THR A 115 11.66 -17.49 -8.00
CA THR A 115 12.17 -18.12 -6.77
C THR A 115 11.57 -17.54 -5.49
N ILE A 116 10.72 -16.52 -5.61
CA ILE A 116 9.98 -15.89 -4.52
C ILE A 116 8.49 -16.26 -4.67
N PRO A 117 7.90 -17.01 -3.73
CA PRO A 117 6.50 -17.42 -3.82
C PRO A 117 5.55 -16.23 -4.02
N GLY A 118 4.73 -16.28 -5.08
CA GLY A 118 3.69 -15.29 -5.37
C GLY A 118 4.19 -13.92 -5.87
N LEU A 119 5.51 -13.70 -5.99
CA LEU A 119 6.04 -12.40 -6.40
C LEU A 119 5.64 -12.04 -7.83
N GLU A 120 5.78 -12.96 -8.79
CA GLU A 120 5.43 -12.66 -10.17
C GLU A 120 3.98 -12.24 -10.35
N ASP A 121 3.06 -12.87 -9.61
CA ASP A 121 1.64 -12.50 -9.62
C ASP A 121 1.40 -11.17 -8.92
N SER A 122 2.24 -10.81 -7.96
CA SER A 122 2.11 -9.57 -7.21
C SER A 122 2.60 -8.34 -7.98
N LEU A 123 3.46 -8.50 -8.99
CA LEU A 123 3.99 -7.39 -9.77
C LEU A 123 3.11 -7.07 -10.99
N VAL A 124 2.76 -5.80 -11.13
CA VAL A 124 2.04 -5.25 -12.29
C VAL A 124 2.71 -3.97 -12.78
N VAL A 125 2.33 -3.52 -13.98
CA VAL A 125 2.88 -2.30 -14.63
C VAL A 125 1.87 -1.16 -14.72
N SER A 126 0.65 -1.40 -14.27
CA SER A 126 -0.48 -0.46 -14.25
C SER A 126 -1.25 -0.57 -12.94
N SER A 127 -2.05 0.43 -12.63
CA SER A 127 -2.96 0.45 -11.49
C SER A 127 -4.36 0.81 -11.96
N ASP A 128 -5.37 0.20 -11.35
CA ASP A 128 -6.77 0.64 -11.45
C ASP A 128 -7.19 1.50 -10.26
N TYR A 129 -6.33 1.67 -9.25
CA TYR A 129 -6.61 2.50 -8.08
C TYR A 129 -5.72 3.73 -8.07
N PHE A 130 -6.32 4.87 -7.76
CA PHE A 130 -5.64 6.16 -7.72
C PHE A 130 -6.05 6.93 -6.47
N ASN A 131 -5.10 7.66 -5.89
CA ASN A 131 -5.35 8.57 -4.78
C ASN A 131 -5.13 10.01 -5.26
N ALA A 132 -6.13 10.87 -5.14
CA ALA A 132 -5.98 12.29 -5.36
C ALA A 132 -6.01 13.04 -4.03
N GLN A 133 -5.01 13.87 -3.81
CA GLN A 133 -4.97 14.85 -2.74
C GLN A 133 -5.30 16.20 -3.35
N LEU A 134 -6.40 16.81 -2.91
CA LEU A 134 -6.90 18.09 -3.38
C LEU A 134 -6.81 19.12 -2.25
N ILE A 135 -6.43 20.33 -2.60
CA ILE A 135 -6.49 21.50 -1.72
C ILE A 135 -7.45 22.48 -2.38
N ALA A 136 -8.51 22.86 -1.66
CA ALA A 136 -9.46 23.87 -2.10
C ALA A 136 -9.29 25.12 -1.23
N GLU A 137 -9.08 26.27 -1.87
CA GLU A 137 -8.88 27.55 -1.18
C GLU A 137 -10.04 28.49 -1.52
N VAL A 138 -10.69 29.04 -0.48
CA VAL A 138 -11.75 30.04 -0.61
C VAL A 138 -11.53 31.12 0.44
N GLY A 139 -11.12 32.31 0.00
CA GLY A 139 -10.65 33.36 0.91
C GLY A 139 -9.43 32.87 1.70
N ASP A 140 -9.51 32.94 3.03
CA ASP A 140 -8.46 32.48 3.94
C ASP A 140 -8.62 31.01 4.36
N THR A 141 -9.69 30.32 3.92
CA THR A 141 -9.96 28.92 4.29
C THR A 141 -9.36 27.95 3.28
N ARG A 142 -8.70 26.91 3.80
CA ARG A 142 -8.10 25.81 3.04
C ARG A 142 -8.70 24.48 3.46
N ALA A 143 -9.45 23.84 2.58
CA ALA A 143 -9.91 22.46 2.78
C ALA A 143 -8.98 21.46 2.10
N ARG A 144 -8.59 20.40 2.82
CA ARG A 144 -7.82 19.28 2.25
C ARG A 144 -8.73 18.07 2.06
N LEU A 145 -8.79 17.58 0.82
CA LEU A 145 -9.60 16.41 0.48
C LEU A 145 -8.73 15.30 -0.08
N GLN A 146 -8.91 14.10 0.45
CA GLN A 146 -8.35 12.88 -0.12
C GLN A 146 -9.46 12.08 -0.80
N THR A 147 -9.29 11.77 -2.09
CA THR A 147 -10.26 10.97 -2.85
C THR A 147 -9.60 9.74 -3.44
N ILE A 148 -10.18 8.57 -3.17
CA ILE A 148 -9.76 7.30 -3.76
C ILE A 148 -10.66 7.00 -4.96
N PHE A 149 -10.03 6.78 -6.11
CA PHE A 149 -10.68 6.40 -7.35
C PHE A 149 -10.37 4.96 -7.73
N MET A 150 -11.31 4.34 -8.43
CA MET A 150 -11.12 3.09 -9.16
C MET A 150 -11.45 3.30 -10.63
N ARG A 151 -10.59 2.85 -11.52
CA ARG A 151 -10.88 2.76 -12.95
C ARG A 151 -11.72 1.51 -13.21
N SER A 152 -12.91 1.69 -13.78
CA SER A 152 -13.78 0.58 -14.19
C SER A 152 -13.27 -0.10 -15.46
N SER A 153 -13.85 -1.26 -15.78
CA SER A 153 -13.62 -1.97 -17.03
C SER A 153 -13.95 -1.14 -18.29
N GLU A 154 -14.83 -0.14 -18.16
CA GLU A 154 -15.17 0.81 -19.22
C GLU A 154 -14.20 2.00 -19.31
N ASN A 155 -13.06 1.94 -18.60
CA ASN A 155 -12.07 3.02 -18.53
C ASN A 155 -12.63 4.34 -17.94
N LYS A 156 -13.62 4.24 -17.05
CA LYS A 156 -14.18 5.40 -16.32
C LYS A 156 -13.68 5.42 -14.88
N LEU A 157 -13.38 6.61 -14.35
CA LEU A 157 -13.05 6.76 -12.94
C LEU A 157 -14.33 6.80 -12.10
N VAL A 158 -14.38 5.94 -11.09
CA VAL A 158 -15.43 5.87 -10.08
C VAL A 158 -14.84 6.27 -8.74
N VAL A 159 -15.52 7.16 -8.01
CA VAL A 159 -15.13 7.54 -6.66
C VAL A 159 -15.50 6.41 -5.70
N LEU A 160 -14.51 5.86 -5.01
CA LEU A 160 -14.72 4.86 -3.95
C LEU A 160 -14.94 5.51 -2.60
N ARG A 161 -14.14 6.55 -2.29
CA ARG A 161 -14.18 7.21 -0.98
C ARG A 161 -13.66 8.64 -1.09
N ARG A 162 -14.22 9.53 -0.27
CA ARG A 162 -13.73 10.88 -0.06
C ARG A 162 -13.58 11.13 1.44
N LEU A 163 -12.43 11.65 1.83
CA LEU A 163 -12.13 12.08 3.19
C LEU A 163 -11.83 13.57 3.19
N ASN A 164 -12.34 14.25 4.20
CA ASN A 164 -11.98 15.62 4.50
C ASN A 164 -10.98 15.57 5.64
N ASP A 165 -9.72 15.91 5.37
CA ASP A 165 -8.65 15.95 6.36
C ASP A 165 -8.67 17.25 7.18
N GLY A 166 -9.70 18.07 7.01
CA GLY A 166 -9.95 19.29 7.77
C GLY A 166 -9.90 20.55 6.92
N ALA A 167 -10.38 21.64 7.51
CA ALA A 167 -10.20 22.99 7.02
C ALA A 167 -9.20 23.70 7.94
N GLU A 168 -8.14 24.29 7.38
CA GLU A 168 -7.33 25.33 8.02
C GLU A 168 -7.90 26.71 7.68
#